data_AF-A0AAD4NPP6-F1
#
_entry.id   AF-A0AAD4NPP6-F1
#
_cell.length_a   1.000
_cell.length_b   1.000
_cell.length_c   1.000
_cell.angle_alpha   90.00
_cell.angle_beta   90.00
_cell.angle_gamma   90.00
#
_symmetry.space_group_name_H-M   'P 1'
#
loop_
_entity.id
_entity.type
_entity.pdbx_description
1 polymer ?
#
loop_
_entity_poly.entity_id
_entity_poly.type
_entity_poly.pdbx_seq_one_letter_code
_entity_poly.pdbx_strand_id
1 'polypeptide(L)'
;MPTPLAPAERNVTAPARAQRRSRKPVTTLVSMLPKTTYNEADETEGTVRSPTYVRVQCQLLQWLGLHASDTLTVQQAHSWTENIAKDKHPQAKDALRLCYYMRSQGFDTYAEFQKNKMSLYIANQDPEVGSPMPELLYWNQNFLNSELAHEVRTVPVLSGARRERRNALPSDLRHPTAQELLGSLRTVDAAGTAANRARSANNPAVAGRGGHGQVTEDNGRENGNDQPTMGSPAARIDAARAELETLLLSNFPDTAAIDAAISQVAELNGQGS
;
A
#
# COMPACT_ATOMS: atom_id res chain seq x y z
N MET A 1 -6.30 3.40 -84.25
CA MET A 1 -6.42 4.30 -83.08
C MET A 1 -6.19 3.47 -81.84
N PRO A 2 -5.01 3.57 -81.18
CA PRO A 2 -4.67 2.70 -80.06
C PRO A 2 -5.35 3.16 -78.76
N THR A 3 -5.92 2.20 -78.05
CA THR A 3 -6.63 2.35 -76.76
C THR A 3 -5.64 2.65 -75.63
N PRO A 4 -5.85 3.68 -74.80
CA PRO A 4 -4.96 3.96 -73.68
C PRO A 4 -5.20 2.96 -72.54
N LEU A 5 -4.13 2.29 -72.10
CA LEU A 5 -4.08 1.41 -70.94
C LEU A 5 -4.17 2.22 -69.65
N ALA A 6 -5.21 1.96 -68.86
CA ALA A 6 -5.40 2.56 -67.55
C ALA A 6 -4.35 2.06 -66.53
N PRO A 7 -3.87 2.92 -65.62
CA PRO A 7 -2.88 2.56 -64.62
C PRO A 7 -3.48 1.65 -63.54
N ALA A 8 -2.81 0.53 -63.28
CA ALA A 8 -3.16 -0.40 -62.21
C ALA A 8 -2.85 0.22 -60.83
N GLU A 9 -3.89 0.53 -60.07
CA GLU A 9 -3.78 0.94 -58.66
C GLU A 9 -3.28 -0.23 -57.81
N ARG A 10 -1.99 -0.20 -57.44
CA ARG A 10 -1.41 -1.12 -56.46
C ARG A 10 -1.82 -0.68 -55.05
N ASN A 11 -2.87 -1.28 -54.52
CA ASN A 11 -3.23 -1.19 -53.10
C ASN A 11 -2.14 -1.88 -52.24
N VAL A 12 -1.17 -1.10 -51.78
CA VAL A 12 -0.17 -1.54 -50.79
C VAL A 12 -0.83 -1.51 -49.41
N THR A 13 -1.44 -2.62 -49.01
CA THR A 13 -1.94 -2.83 -47.65
C THR A 13 -0.74 -2.89 -46.70
N ALA A 14 -0.47 -1.80 -46.00
CA ALA A 14 0.57 -1.74 -44.98
C ALA A 14 0.27 -2.76 -43.86
N PRO A 15 1.24 -3.61 -43.47
CA PRO A 15 1.02 -4.57 -42.40
C PRO A 15 0.76 -3.81 -41.09
N ALA A 16 -0.42 -4.05 -40.50
CA ALA A 16 -0.78 -3.52 -39.20
C ALA A 16 0.34 -3.84 -38.20
N ARG A 17 1.00 -2.81 -37.68
CA ARG A 17 2.00 -2.93 -36.61
C ARG A 17 1.33 -3.57 -35.40
N ALA A 18 1.46 -4.89 -35.27
CA ALA A 18 1.10 -5.60 -34.07
C ALA A 18 1.90 -4.96 -32.92
N GLN A 19 1.20 -4.24 -32.05
CA GLN A 19 1.76 -3.66 -30.84
C GLN A 19 2.37 -4.80 -30.02
N ARG A 20 3.69 -4.96 -30.14
CA ARG A 20 4.46 -5.82 -29.26
C ARG A 20 4.38 -5.21 -27.87
N ARG A 21 3.38 -5.64 -27.09
CA ARG A 21 3.32 -5.36 -25.66
C ARG A 21 4.65 -5.84 -25.09
N SER A 22 5.44 -4.93 -24.57
CA SER A 22 6.70 -5.25 -23.89
C SER A 22 6.37 -6.26 -22.80
N ARG A 23 6.84 -7.49 -22.98
CA ARG A 23 6.70 -8.52 -21.94
C ARG A 23 7.53 -8.03 -20.77
N LYS A 24 6.86 -7.71 -19.66
CA LYS A 24 7.53 -7.37 -18.41
C LYS A 24 8.42 -8.55 -18.01
N PRO A 25 9.71 -8.35 -17.72
CA PRO A 25 10.56 -9.42 -17.25
C PRO A 25 9.92 -10.04 -16.00
N VAL A 26 9.78 -11.36 -15.99
CA VAL A 26 9.35 -12.11 -14.81
C VAL A 26 10.62 -12.40 -14.02
N THR A 27 10.89 -11.60 -12.99
CA THR A 27 11.96 -11.85 -12.04
C THR A 27 11.39 -12.66 -10.88
N THR A 28 11.76 -13.93 -10.79
CA THR A 28 11.43 -14.77 -9.63
C THR A 28 12.47 -14.51 -8.56
N LEU A 29 12.10 -13.79 -7.51
CA LEU A 29 12.96 -13.62 -6.35
C LEU A 29 12.94 -14.92 -5.53
N VAL A 30 14.14 -15.43 -5.22
CA VAL A 30 14.32 -16.62 -4.39
C VAL A 30 14.73 -16.14 -3.01
N SER A 31 13.87 -16.39 -2.01
CA SER A 31 14.19 -16.11 -0.61
C SER A 31 15.40 -16.93 -0.17
N MET A 32 16.35 -16.28 0.51
CA MET A 32 17.55 -16.92 1.06
C MET A 32 17.25 -17.75 2.30
N LEU A 33 16.17 -17.40 3.00
CA LEU A 33 15.77 -18.05 4.23
C LEU A 33 14.77 -19.17 3.95
N PRO A 34 14.77 -20.26 4.74
CA PRO A 34 13.71 -21.26 4.68
C PRO A 34 12.34 -20.59 4.85
N LYS A 35 11.33 -21.08 4.13
CA LYS A 35 9.96 -20.61 4.28
C LYS A 35 9.54 -20.73 5.75
N THR A 36 9.10 -19.62 6.34
CA THR A 36 8.58 -19.60 7.71
C THR A 36 7.08 -19.87 7.67
N THR A 37 6.63 -20.86 8.43
CA THR A 37 5.21 -21.07 8.72
C THR A 37 4.84 -20.16 9.87
N TYR A 38 4.42 -18.93 9.56
CA TYR A 38 3.86 -18.01 10.55
C TYR A 38 2.35 -17.91 10.31
N ASN A 39 1.59 -18.16 11.36
CA ASN A 39 0.14 -18.07 11.35
C ASN A 39 -0.30 -17.20 12.51
N GLU A 40 -0.95 -16.08 12.20
CA GLU A 40 -1.37 -15.12 13.22
C GLU A 40 -2.47 -15.67 14.14
N ALA A 41 -3.19 -16.72 13.72
CA ALA A 41 -4.18 -17.40 14.55
C ALA A 41 -3.54 -18.25 15.66
N ASP A 42 -2.26 -18.62 15.51
CA ASP A 42 -1.54 -19.40 16.52
C ASP A 42 -0.95 -18.52 17.62
N GLU A 43 -1.06 -17.19 17.50
CA GLU A 43 -0.69 -16.28 18.58
C GLU A 43 -1.66 -16.46 19.75
N THR A 44 -1.14 -16.90 20.90
CA THR A 44 -1.91 -17.22 22.10
C THR A 44 -2.97 -16.17 22.42
N GLU A 45 -4.22 -16.64 22.54
CA GLU A 45 -5.39 -15.91 23.05
C GLU A 45 -4.99 -15.14 24.31
N GLY A 46 -4.82 -13.82 24.19
CA GLY A 46 -4.41 -12.98 25.32
C GLY A 46 -3.43 -11.88 24.94
N THR A 47 -2.74 -11.98 23.80
CA THR A 47 -2.01 -10.81 23.29
C THR A 47 -2.94 -10.02 22.37
N VAL A 48 -3.67 -9.06 22.95
CA VAL A 48 -4.52 -8.14 22.19
C VAL A 48 -3.64 -7.43 21.16
N ARG A 49 -3.98 -7.58 19.87
CA ARG A 49 -3.24 -6.92 18.80
C ARG A 49 -3.36 -5.41 18.97
N SER A 50 -2.24 -4.75 19.19
CA SER A 50 -2.24 -3.29 19.27
C SER A 50 -2.66 -2.72 17.90
N PRO A 51 -3.54 -1.71 17.83
CA PRO A 51 -3.91 -1.06 16.57
C PRO A 51 -2.69 -0.47 15.84
N THR A 52 -1.63 -0.09 16.58
CA THR A 52 -0.35 0.34 15.99
C THR A 52 0.36 -0.78 15.22
N TYR A 53 0.30 -2.01 15.73
CA TYR A 53 0.88 -3.18 15.06
C TYR A 53 0.17 -3.45 13.73
N VAL A 54 -1.17 -3.47 13.75
CA VAL A 54 -1.99 -3.65 12.54
C VAL A 54 -1.71 -2.55 11.50
N ARG A 55 -1.56 -1.29 11.94
CA ARG A 55 -1.18 -0.19 11.05
C ARG A 55 0.16 -0.43 10.34
N VAL A 56 1.17 -0.90 11.07
CA VAL A 56 2.48 -1.25 10.48
C VAL A 56 2.34 -2.40 9.49
N GLN A 57 1.53 -3.42 9.79
CA GLN A 57 1.25 -4.51 8.85
C GLN A 57 0.65 -4.00 7.54
N CYS A 58 -0.33 -3.09 7.60
CA CYS A 58 -0.91 -2.47 6.41
C CYS A 58 0.13 -1.66 5.61
N GLN A 59 0.98 -0.88 6.30
CA GLN A 59 2.06 -0.12 5.64
C GLN A 59 3.04 -1.02 4.91
N LEU A 60 3.40 -2.16 5.50
CA LEU A 60 4.28 -3.14 4.89
C LEU A 60 3.65 -3.78 3.65
N LEU A 61 2.37 -4.17 3.73
CA LEU A 61 1.65 -4.72 2.57
C LEU A 61 1.52 -3.70 1.43
N GLN A 62 1.27 -2.44 1.78
CA GLN A 62 1.26 -1.34 0.80
C GLN A 62 2.64 -1.17 0.15
N TRP A 63 3.71 -1.25 0.93
CA TRP A 63 5.07 -1.16 0.43
C TRP A 63 5.39 -2.29 -0.55
N LEU A 64 4.97 -3.54 -0.27
CA LEU A 64 5.11 -4.69 -1.17
C LEU A 64 4.29 -4.55 -2.47
N GLY A 65 3.22 -3.76 -2.46
CA GLY A 65 2.49 -3.41 -3.68
C GLY A 65 3.28 -2.52 -4.62
N LEU A 66 4.30 -1.82 -4.11
CA LEU A 66 5.09 -0.82 -4.84
C LEU A 66 6.55 -1.25 -5.05
N HIS A 67 7.09 -2.07 -4.17
CA HIS A 67 8.50 -2.46 -4.12
C HIS A 67 8.63 -3.97 -3.96
N ALA A 68 9.76 -4.51 -4.43
CA ALA A 68 10.08 -5.92 -4.25
C ALA A 68 10.64 -6.18 -2.84
N SER A 69 10.39 -7.36 -2.27
CA SER A 69 10.74 -7.66 -0.86
C SER A 69 12.24 -7.63 -0.57
N ASP A 70 13.08 -7.89 -1.57
CA ASP A 70 14.54 -7.82 -1.53
C ASP A 70 15.08 -6.38 -1.46
N THR A 71 14.26 -5.37 -1.76
CA THR A 71 14.64 -3.96 -1.69
C THR A 71 14.46 -3.34 -0.30
N LEU A 72 14.15 -4.16 0.72
CA LEU A 72 13.97 -3.71 2.10
C LEU A 72 15.28 -3.16 2.68
N THR A 73 15.24 -1.91 3.14
CA THR A 73 16.40 -1.28 3.79
C THR A 73 16.34 -1.45 5.30
N VAL A 74 17.51 -1.41 5.94
CA VAL A 74 17.67 -1.42 7.41
C VAL A 74 16.85 -0.31 8.06
N GLN A 75 16.91 0.91 7.51
CA GLN A 75 16.18 2.06 8.05
C GLN A 75 14.67 1.86 7.98
N GLN A 76 14.17 1.26 6.90
CA GLN A 76 12.75 1.00 6.74
C GLN A 76 12.26 -0.07 7.72
N ALA A 77 12.99 -1.18 7.84
CA ALA A 77 12.67 -2.26 8.78
C ALA A 77 12.71 -1.78 10.23
N HIS A 78 13.73 -0.98 10.57
CA HIS A 78 13.87 -0.34 11.88
C HIS A 78 12.70 0.60 12.17
N SER A 79 12.36 1.50 11.24
CA SER A 79 11.23 2.42 11.38
C SER A 79 9.90 1.70 11.59
N TRP A 80 9.63 0.65 10.82
CA TRP A 80 8.43 -0.18 11.03
C TRP A 80 8.42 -0.82 12.42
N THR A 81 9.56 -1.34 12.86
CA THR A 81 9.68 -1.97 14.17
C THR A 81 9.44 -0.97 15.29
N GLU A 82 9.99 0.25 15.23
CA GLU A 82 9.69 1.29 16.22
C GLU A 82 8.22 1.72 16.21
N ASN A 83 7.60 1.77 15.03
CA ASN A 83 6.22 2.23 14.87
C ASN A 83 5.16 1.28 15.43
N ILE A 84 5.50 0.03 15.79
CA ILE A 84 4.54 -0.87 16.44
C ILE A 84 4.21 -0.41 17.87
N ALA A 85 5.06 0.41 18.50
CA ALA A 85 4.85 0.95 19.82
C ALA A 85 4.68 2.48 19.78
N LYS A 86 3.77 3.02 20.62
CA LYS A 86 3.48 4.46 20.64
C LYS A 86 4.69 5.29 21.10
N ASP A 87 5.46 4.75 22.02
CA ASP A 87 6.67 5.35 22.60
C ASP A 87 7.92 5.14 21.74
N LYS A 88 7.83 4.45 20.59
CA LYS A 88 8.96 4.01 19.76
C LYS A 88 9.89 3.00 20.42
N HIS A 89 9.48 2.40 21.53
CA HIS A 89 10.27 1.41 22.27
C HIS A 89 9.52 0.07 22.30
N PRO A 90 9.45 -0.64 21.16
CA PRO A 90 8.74 -1.91 21.09
C PRO A 90 9.32 -2.95 22.03
N GLN A 91 8.45 -3.77 22.62
CA GLN A 91 8.88 -4.94 23.38
C GLN A 91 9.49 -5.97 22.42
N ALA A 92 10.49 -6.72 22.89
CA ALA A 92 11.11 -7.82 22.13
C ALA A 92 10.08 -8.78 21.53
N LYS A 93 9.03 -9.10 22.29
CA LYS A 93 7.97 -9.99 21.81
C LYS A 93 7.27 -9.43 20.56
N ASP A 94 6.94 -8.14 20.54
CA ASP A 94 6.25 -7.51 19.41
C ASP A 94 7.17 -7.31 18.21
N ALA A 95 8.42 -6.93 18.46
CA ALA A 95 9.45 -6.80 17.42
C ALA A 95 9.73 -8.16 16.75
N LEU A 96 9.82 -9.23 17.55
CA LEU A 96 9.99 -10.60 17.04
C LEU A 96 8.80 -11.05 16.21
N ARG A 97 7.57 -10.78 16.67
CA ARG A 97 6.36 -11.07 15.91
C ARG A 97 6.35 -10.37 14.58
N LEU A 98 6.67 -9.06 14.55
CA LEU A 98 6.79 -8.32 13.31
C LEU A 98 7.84 -8.97 12.40
N CYS A 99 9.02 -9.33 12.91
CA CYS A 99 10.06 -10.02 12.12
C CYS A 99 9.54 -11.30 11.43
N TYR A 100 8.82 -12.16 12.15
CA TYR A 100 8.21 -13.36 11.56
C TYR A 100 7.08 -13.04 10.57
N TYR A 101 6.28 -12.01 10.86
CA TYR A 101 5.29 -11.51 9.91
C TYR A 101 5.95 -11.03 8.61
N MET A 102 6.99 -10.19 8.69
CA MET A 102 7.76 -9.75 7.51
C MET A 102 8.28 -10.96 6.72
N ARG A 103 8.87 -11.93 7.41
CA ARG A 103 9.35 -13.15 6.76
C ARG A 103 8.25 -13.95 6.05
N SER A 104 7.05 -14.01 6.63
CA SER A 104 5.89 -14.65 6.00
C SER A 104 5.42 -13.95 4.72
N GLN A 105 5.67 -12.64 4.60
CA GLN A 105 5.37 -11.85 3.41
C GLN A 105 6.49 -11.90 2.35
N GLY A 106 7.57 -12.66 2.59
CA GLY A 106 8.66 -12.85 1.64
C GLY A 106 9.86 -11.92 1.82
N PHE A 107 9.93 -11.17 2.93
CA PHE A 107 11.15 -10.46 3.32
C PHE A 107 12.18 -11.45 3.90
N ASP A 108 13.46 -11.26 3.57
CA ASP A 108 14.53 -12.08 4.13
C ASP A 108 15.00 -11.53 5.49
N THR A 109 14.09 -11.51 6.48
CA THR A 109 14.39 -11.08 7.85
C THR A 109 14.48 -12.27 8.81
N TYR A 110 15.36 -12.20 9.80
CA TYR A 110 15.45 -13.22 10.85
C TYR A 110 15.87 -12.63 12.20
N ALA A 111 15.73 -13.44 13.24
CA ALA A 111 16.10 -13.09 14.60
C ALA A 111 17.23 -13.99 15.09
N GLU A 112 18.18 -13.42 15.82
CA GLU A 112 19.23 -14.12 16.53
C GLU A 112 19.06 -13.91 18.04
N PHE A 113 19.13 -15.00 18.79
CA PHE A 113 19.06 -14.97 20.26
C PHE A 113 20.44 -15.27 20.84
N GLN A 114 20.95 -14.33 21.61
CA GLN A 114 22.11 -14.55 22.46
C GLN A 114 21.69 -14.47 23.92
N LYS A 115 22.53 -14.94 24.84
CA LYS A 115 22.19 -15.19 26.26
C LYS A 115 21.30 -14.12 26.90
N ASN A 116 21.57 -12.84 26.65
CA ASN A 116 20.85 -11.70 27.22
C ASN A 116 20.36 -10.68 26.18
N LYS A 117 20.35 -11.00 24.89
CA LYS A 117 19.92 -10.05 23.86
C LYS A 117 19.22 -10.73 22.70
N MET A 118 18.31 -9.99 22.07
CA MET A 118 17.67 -10.36 20.82
C MET A 118 18.06 -9.34 19.76
N SER A 119 18.58 -9.83 18.64
CA SER A 119 18.94 -9.03 17.48
C SER A 119 18.08 -9.42 16.28
N LEU A 120 17.65 -8.45 15.48
CA LEU A 120 16.92 -8.67 14.24
C LEU A 120 17.72 -8.15 13.06
N TYR A 121 17.75 -8.96 11.99
CA TYR A 121 18.63 -8.75 10.84
C TYR A 121 17.87 -8.92 9.53
N ILE A 122 18.38 -8.25 8.48
CA ILE A 122 18.03 -8.52 7.08
C ILE A 122 19.18 -9.37 6.50
N ALA A 123 18.84 -10.54 5.96
CA ALA A 123 19.81 -11.40 5.29
C ALA A 123 20.26 -10.73 4.00
N ASN A 124 21.58 -10.69 3.79
CA ASN A 124 22.13 -10.12 2.57
C ASN A 124 22.05 -11.16 1.44
N GLN A 125 21.36 -10.84 0.36
CA GLN A 125 21.24 -11.71 -0.81
C GLN A 125 22.47 -11.69 -1.71
N ASP A 126 23.34 -10.68 -1.58
CA ASP A 126 24.53 -10.54 -2.43
C ASP A 126 25.66 -11.44 -1.92
N PRO A 127 25.94 -12.57 -2.60
CA PRO A 127 26.97 -13.50 -2.19
C PRO A 127 28.29 -13.21 -2.93
N GLU A 128 28.49 -12.04 -3.56
CA GLU A 128 29.66 -11.76 -4.39
C GLU A 128 30.99 -11.97 -3.64
N VAL A 129 31.47 -13.20 -3.79
CA VAL A 129 32.83 -13.72 -3.81
C VAL A 129 33.72 -13.20 -2.68
N GLY A 130 33.60 -13.85 -1.52
CA GLY A 130 34.75 -14.12 -0.65
C GLY A 130 34.86 -13.29 0.63
N SER A 131 33.93 -12.38 0.89
CA SER A 131 33.81 -11.74 2.20
C SER A 131 32.47 -12.11 2.81
N PRO A 132 32.41 -12.66 4.04
CA PRO A 132 31.16 -12.73 4.79
C PRO A 132 30.71 -11.29 5.03
N MET A 133 29.88 -10.76 4.13
CA MET A 133 29.20 -9.49 4.34
C MET A 133 28.41 -9.64 5.65
N PRO A 134 28.64 -8.76 6.63
CA PRO A 134 27.89 -8.85 7.87
C PRO A 134 26.41 -8.70 7.55
N GLU A 135 25.60 -9.57 8.11
CA GLU A 135 24.16 -9.47 8.04
C GLU A 135 23.72 -8.11 8.59
N LEU A 136 22.67 -7.53 7.98
CA LEU A 136 22.34 -6.14 8.22
C LEU A 136 21.45 -6.02 9.48
N LEU A 137 22.06 -5.71 10.62
CA LEU A 137 21.37 -5.48 11.89
C LEU A 137 20.46 -4.24 11.77
N TYR A 138 19.17 -4.41 12.05
CA TYR A 138 18.22 -3.29 12.06
C TYR A 138 17.57 -3.05 13.42
N TRP A 139 17.65 -3.99 14.37
CA TRP A 139 17.08 -3.80 15.70
C TRP A 139 17.75 -4.73 16.73
N ASN A 140 17.94 -4.25 17.96
CA ASN A 140 18.54 -5.04 19.05
C ASN A 140 18.02 -4.57 20.40
N GLN A 141 17.65 -5.52 21.27
CA GLN A 141 17.29 -5.26 22.66
C GLN A 141 18.01 -6.22 23.61
N ASN A 142 18.55 -5.66 24.69
CA ASN A 142 19.12 -6.43 25.80
C ASN A 142 18.05 -6.63 26.88
N PHE A 143 17.84 -7.87 27.31
CA PHE A 143 16.80 -8.26 28.26
C PHE A 143 17.08 -7.80 29.71
N LEU A 144 18.34 -7.50 30.05
CA LEU A 144 18.73 -7.14 31.42
C LEU A 144 18.40 -5.70 31.77
N ASN A 145 18.68 -4.78 30.84
CA ASN A 145 18.51 -3.35 31.02
C ASN A 145 17.29 -2.80 30.27
N SER A 146 16.64 -3.61 29.42
CA SER A 146 15.60 -3.17 28.48
C SER A 146 16.04 -2.01 27.59
N GLU A 147 17.35 -1.72 27.52
CA GLU A 147 17.88 -0.66 26.68
C GLU A 147 17.85 -1.16 25.25
N LEU A 148 17.14 -0.41 24.42
CA LEU A 148 17.21 -0.53 22.98
C LEU A 148 18.55 0.05 22.54
N ALA A 149 19.45 -0.83 22.12
CA ALA A 149 20.69 -0.39 21.51
C ALA A 149 20.34 0.08 20.09
N HIS A 150 20.04 1.38 19.94
CA HIS A 150 19.90 2.04 18.64
C HIS A 150 21.26 2.22 17.98
N GLU A 151 22.01 1.14 17.80
CA GLU A 151 23.06 1.13 16.80
C GLU A 151 22.43 0.69 15.48
N VAL A 152 21.87 1.66 14.75
CA VAL A 152 22.03 1.66 13.28
C VAL A 152 23.51 1.90 13.01
N ARG A 153 24.39 1.02 13.51
CA ARG A 153 25.70 0.84 12.94
C ARG A 153 25.42 0.17 11.61
N THR A 154 25.28 0.97 10.58
CA THR A 154 26.02 0.64 9.37
C THR A 154 27.45 0.48 9.86
N VAL A 155 27.85 -0.74 10.24
CA VAL A 155 29.23 -1.03 10.63
C VAL A 155 30.03 -0.43 9.49
N PRO A 156 30.81 0.64 9.70
CA PRO A 156 31.54 1.23 8.60
C PRO A 156 32.46 0.12 8.14
N VAL A 157 32.08 -0.53 7.04
CA VAL A 157 32.96 -1.43 6.33
C VAL A 157 34.16 -0.55 6.10
N LEU A 158 35.26 -0.85 6.78
CA LEU A 158 36.55 -0.23 6.54
C LEU A 158 36.82 -0.47 5.06
N SER A 159 36.35 0.46 4.24
CA SER A 159 36.67 0.57 2.83
C SER A 159 38.15 0.88 2.84
N GLY A 160 38.94 -0.19 2.87
CA GLY A 160 40.37 -0.13 2.73
C GLY A 160 40.66 0.70 1.50
N ALA A 161 41.22 1.89 1.74
CA ALA A 161 42.02 2.69 0.83
C ALA A 161 41.90 2.32 -0.67
N ARG A 162 40.77 2.62 -1.31
CA ARG A 162 40.71 2.69 -2.77
C ARG A 162 40.53 4.14 -3.22
N ARG A 163 41.68 4.78 -3.28
CA ARG A 163 42.15 5.65 -4.37
C ARG A 163 41.04 6.45 -5.06
N GLU A 164 40.99 7.74 -4.74
CA GLU A 164 40.30 8.79 -5.50
C GLU A 164 40.23 8.47 -7.01
N ARG A 165 39.07 8.01 -7.46
CA ARG A 165 38.65 8.19 -8.84
C ARG A 165 37.69 9.37 -8.84
N ARG A 166 38.24 10.53 -9.16
CA ARG A 166 37.49 11.77 -9.45
C ARG A 166 36.48 11.46 -10.56
N ASN A 167 35.27 12.01 -10.43
CA ASN A 167 34.16 12.03 -11.41
C ASN A 167 33.06 10.97 -11.26
N ALA A 168 32.59 10.69 -10.04
CA ALA A 168 31.24 10.14 -9.86
C ALA A 168 30.29 11.27 -9.42
N LEU A 169 29.27 11.53 -10.24
CA LEU A 169 28.16 12.43 -9.90
C LEU A 169 27.49 11.95 -8.60
N PRO A 170 27.20 12.83 -7.63
CA PRO A 170 26.51 12.44 -6.41
C PRO A 170 25.14 11.89 -6.79
N SER A 171 24.92 10.60 -6.53
CA SER A 171 23.58 10.05 -6.48
C SER A 171 22.95 10.54 -5.18
N ASP A 172 22.34 11.72 -5.28
CA ASP A 172 21.54 12.33 -4.21
C ASP A 172 20.25 11.49 -4.08
N LEU A 173 20.36 10.34 -3.42
CA LEU A 173 19.24 9.52 -2.97
C LEU A 173 18.56 10.25 -1.81
N ARG A 174 17.85 11.33 -2.13
CA ARG A 174 16.83 11.89 -1.25
C ARG A 174 15.73 10.84 -1.09
N HIS A 175 15.65 10.24 0.08
CA HIS A 175 14.48 9.47 0.47
C HIS A 175 13.27 10.41 0.50
N PRO A 176 12.17 10.08 -0.19
CA PRO A 176 10.95 10.85 -0.05
C PRO A 176 10.53 10.78 1.41
N THR A 177 10.36 11.94 2.04
CA THR A 177 9.77 11.99 3.37
C THR A 177 8.36 11.39 3.30
N ALA A 178 7.82 10.89 4.43
CA ALA A 178 6.46 10.32 4.46
C ALA A 178 5.42 11.26 3.82
N GLN A 179 5.63 12.58 3.86
CA GLN A 179 4.82 13.59 3.18
C GLN A 179 4.93 13.60 1.64
N GLU A 180 6.08 13.30 1.05
CA GLU A 180 6.27 13.28 -0.42
C GLU A 180 5.69 12.02 -1.07
N LEU A 181 5.75 10.87 -0.38
CA LEU A 181 5.04 9.65 -0.80
C LEU A 181 3.52 9.84 -0.80
N LEU A 182 2.98 10.60 0.18
CA LEU A 182 1.56 10.98 0.24
C LEU A 182 1.17 11.98 -0.87
N GLY A 183 2.10 12.82 -1.33
CA GLY A 183 1.89 13.75 -2.43
C GLY A 183 1.69 13.06 -3.78
N SER A 184 2.46 12.00 -4.06
CA SER A 184 2.34 11.23 -5.32
C SER A 184 1.08 10.37 -5.41
N LEU A 185 0.47 9.98 -4.29
CA LEU A 185 -0.78 9.22 -4.24
C LEU A 185 -2.00 10.06 -4.70
N ARG A 186 -2.03 11.36 -4.40
CA ARG A 186 -3.12 12.26 -4.82
C ARG A 186 -3.24 12.43 -6.33
N THR A 187 -2.14 12.28 -7.08
CA THR A 187 -2.13 12.35 -8.54
C THR A 187 -2.74 11.11 -9.22
N VAL A 188 -2.82 9.97 -8.54
CA VAL A 188 -3.36 8.72 -9.11
C VAL A 188 -4.88 8.64 -8.93
N ASP A 189 -5.42 9.14 -7.82
CA ASP A 189 -6.86 9.19 -7.57
C ASP A 189 -7.60 10.18 -8.51
N ALA A 190 -6.93 11.27 -8.89
CA ALA A 190 -7.45 12.22 -9.88
C ALA A 190 -7.62 11.57 -11.28
N ALA A 191 -6.78 10.60 -11.64
CA ALA A 191 -6.88 9.87 -12.91
C ALA A 191 -7.93 8.74 -12.85
N GLY A 192 -8.10 8.08 -11.71
CA GLY A 192 -9.11 7.02 -11.51
C GLY A 192 -10.55 7.55 -11.51
N THR A 193 -10.78 8.73 -10.94
CA THR A 193 -12.12 9.34 -10.85
C THR A 193 -12.66 9.78 -12.23
N ALA A 194 -11.76 10.16 -13.15
CA ALA A 194 -12.14 10.53 -14.53
C ALA A 194 -12.60 9.31 -15.36
N ALA A 195 -12.03 8.12 -15.12
CA ALA A 195 -12.34 6.91 -15.87
C ALA A 195 -13.72 6.31 -15.51
N ASN A 196 -14.14 6.41 -14.25
CA ASN A 196 -15.44 5.90 -13.82
C ASN A 196 -16.62 6.83 -14.19
N ARG A 197 -16.38 8.14 -14.34
CA ARG A 197 -17.42 9.08 -14.80
C ARG A 197 -17.81 8.85 -16.27
N ALA A 198 -16.87 8.37 -17.09
CA ALA A 198 -17.14 8.05 -18.51
C ALA A 198 -17.95 6.76 -18.71
N ARG A 199 -17.98 5.83 -17.73
CA ARG A 199 -18.76 4.59 -17.83
C ARG A 199 -20.22 4.72 -17.40
N SER A 200 -20.57 5.74 -16.61
CA SER A 200 -21.95 5.98 -16.16
C SER A 200 -22.84 6.63 -17.23
N ALA A 201 -22.26 7.14 -18.33
CA ALA A 201 -23.01 7.84 -19.39
C ALA A 201 -23.63 6.93 -20.47
N ASN A 202 -23.43 5.61 -20.42
CA ASN A 202 -23.75 4.70 -21.54
C ASN A 202 -24.83 3.63 -21.23
N ASN A 203 -25.70 3.83 -20.24
CA ASN A 203 -26.87 2.98 -20.08
C ASN A 203 -28.10 3.61 -20.77
N PRO A 204 -28.53 3.13 -21.96
CA PRO A 204 -29.77 3.57 -22.57
C PRO A 204 -30.97 3.03 -21.77
N ALA A 205 -31.79 3.95 -21.28
CA ALA A 205 -33.03 3.66 -20.57
C ALA A 205 -34.00 2.88 -21.46
N VAL A 206 -34.49 1.75 -20.94
CA VAL A 206 -35.57 0.95 -21.52
C VAL A 206 -36.86 1.75 -21.45
N ALA A 207 -37.38 2.12 -22.63
CA ALA A 207 -38.63 2.83 -22.79
C ALA A 207 -39.83 1.91 -22.50
N GLY A 208 -40.53 2.16 -21.39
CA GLY A 208 -41.80 1.54 -21.03
C GLY A 208 -42.97 2.53 -21.16
N ARG A 209 -43.74 2.36 -22.24
CA ARG A 209 -45.20 2.52 -22.40
C ARG A 209 -46.00 3.55 -21.56
N GLY A 210 -46.65 4.48 -22.27
CA GLY A 210 -48.12 4.51 -22.43
C GLY A 210 -48.98 5.36 -21.47
N GLY A 211 -49.91 6.13 -22.06
CA GLY A 211 -51.19 6.56 -21.44
C GLY A 211 -51.17 7.94 -20.76
N HIS A 212 -51.53 9.03 -21.43
CA HIS A 212 -52.89 9.59 -21.61
C HIS A 212 -53.53 10.15 -20.32
N GLY A 213 -53.71 11.48 -20.27
CA GLY A 213 -54.81 12.09 -19.51
C GLY A 213 -54.48 13.27 -18.62
N GLN A 214 -54.89 14.44 -19.10
CA GLN A 214 -55.56 15.51 -18.33
C GLN A 214 -54.71 16.66 -17.76
N VAL A 215 -54.87 17.77 -18.47
CA VAL A 215 -54.54 19.15 -18.11
C VAL A 215 -55.45 19.60 -16.97
N THR A 216 -54.87 20.11 -15.90
CA THR A 216 -55.46 21.16 -15.06
C THR A 216 -54.37 22.12 -14.64
N GLU A 217 -54.41 23.31 -15.23
CA GLU A 217 -53.79 24.53 -14.71
C GLU A 217 -54.45 24.85 -13.37
N ASP A 218 -53.69 24.94 -12.28
CA ASP A 218 -54.03 25.86 -11.20
C ASP A 218 -52.81 26.20 -10.33
N ASN A 219 -52.84 27.44 -9.88
CA ASN A 219 -51.83 28.25 -9.23
C ASN A 219 -51.43 27.72 -7.84
N GLY A 220 -50.16 27.91 -7.48
CA GLY A 220 -49.87 28.24 -6.09
C GLY A 220 -48.56 27.72 -5.51
N ARG A 221 -47.72 28.69 -5.13
CA ARG A 221 -46.71 28.66 -4.08
C ARG A 221 -45.48 27.77 -4.31
N GLU A 222 -44.40 28.45 -4.64
CA GLU A 222 -43.03 28.09 -4.30
C GLU A 222 -42.90 27.87 -2.78
N ASN A 223 -43.12 26.65 -2.31
CA ASN A 223 -42.55 26.20 -1.05
C ASN A 223 -41.28 25.43 -1.39
N GLY A 224 -40.17 26.16 -1.46
CA GLY A 224 -38.83 25.59 -1.51
C GLY A 224 -38.55 24.85 -0.20
N ASN A 225 -38.93 23.58 -0.16
CA ASN A 225 -38.48 22.64 0.85
C ASN A 225 -37.90 21.44 0.11
N ASP A 226 -36.82 21.70 -0.63
CA ASP A 226 -35.91 20.69 -1.16
C ASP A 226 -35.18 20.04 0.01
N GLN A 227 -35.91 19.26 0.81
CA GLN A 227 -35.29 18.30 1.70
C GLN A 227 -34.60 17.28 0.79
N PRO A 228 -33.26 17.15 0.83
CA PRO A 228 -32.57 16.17 0.02
C PRO A 228 -33.16 14.82 0.38
N THR A 229 -33.80 14.18 -0.60
CA THR A 229 -34.36 12.84 -0.48
C THR A 229 -33.27 11.96 0.14
N MET A 230 -33.44 11.63 1.42
CA MET A 230 -32.48 10.81 2.15
C MET A 230 -32.36 9.51 1.37
N GLY A 231 -31.17 9.25 0.83
CA GLY A 231 -30.90 8.08 0.02
C GLY A 231 -31.33 6.79 0.72
N SER A 232 -31.52 5.72 -0.05
CA SER A 232 -31.91 4.42 0.51
C SER A 232 -31.04 4.04 1.73
N PRO A 233 -31.58 3.31 2.71
CA PRO A 233 -30.80 2.88 3.88
C PRO A 233 -29.46 2.24 3.51
N ALA A 234 -29.43 1.46 2.43
CA ALA A 234 -28.21 0.89 1.86
C ALA A 234 -27.19 1.98 1.45
N ALA A 235 -27.62 3.02 0.73
CA ALA A 235 -26.74 4.12 0.33
C ALA A 235 -26.17 4.89 1.53
N ARG A 236 -26.93 5.00 2.64
CA ARG A 236 -26.46 5.62 3.88
C ARG A 236 -25.40 4.77 4.58
N ILE A 237 -25.58 3.44 4.59
CA ILE A 237 -24.59 2.50 5.14
C ILE A 237 -23.30 2.55 4.31
N ASP A 238 -23.41 2.56 2.98
CA ASP A 238 -22.25 2.64 2.09
C ASP A 238 -21.48 3.96 2.26
N ALA A 239 -22.19 5.08 2.40
CA ALA A 239 -21.58 6.38 2.68
C ALA A 239 -20.84 6.40 4.02
N ALA A 240 -21.45 5.88 5.08
CA ALA A 240 -20.83 5.82 6.41
C ALA A 240 -19.58 4.91 6.44
N ARG A 241 -19.60 3.82 5.67
CA ARG A 241 -18.41 2.95 5.51
C ARG A 241 -17.28 3.65 4.77
N ALA A 242 -17.57 4.37 3.70
CA ALA A 242 -16.59 5.14 2.95
C ALA A 242 -15.94 6.25 3.81
N GLU A 243 -16.73 6.89 4.68
CA GLU A 243 -16.22 7.88 5.65
C GLU A 243 -15.28 7.23 6.68
N LEU A 244 -15.66 6.07 7.23
CA LEU A 244 -14.79 5.31 8.14
C LEU A 244 -13.47 4.90 7.48
N GLU A 245 -13.49 4.42 6.24
CA GLU A 245 -12.28 4.09 5.49
C GLU A 245 -11.40 5.34 5.30
N THR A 246 -11.99 6.49 5.00
CA THR A 246 -11.26 7.76 4.84
C THR A 246 -10.58 8.18 6.16
N LEU A 247 -11.26 8.02 7.29
CA LEU A 247 -10.70 8.31 8.61
C LEU A 247 -9.57 7.36 9.00
N LEU A 248 -9.69 6.07 8.69
CA LEU A 248 -8.65 5.07 8.94
C LEU A 248 -7.40 5.27 8.08
N LEU A 249 -7.57 5.78 6.87
CA LEU A 249 -6.48 6.12 5.96
C LEU A 249 -5.89 7.53 6.21
N SER A 250 -6.47 8.31 7.12
CA SER A 250 -5.94 9.63 7.49
C SER A 250 -4.56 9.53 8.14
N ASN A 251 -3.68 10.47 7.79
CA ASN A 251 -2.33 10.55 8.36
C ASN A 251 -2.34 10.83 9.87
N PHE A 252 -3.37 11.54 10.33
CA PHE A 252 -3.62 11.86 11.73
C PHE A 252 -5.02 11.31 12.08
N PRO A 253 -5.10 10.04 12.48
CA PRO A 253 -6.38 9.44 12.85
C PRO A 253 -6.90 10.13 14.11
N ASP A 254 -8.01 10.84 13.96
CA ASP A 254 -8.79 11.33 15.10
C ASP A 254 -9.58 10.14 15.64
N THR A 255 -9.14 9.61 16.78
CA THR A 255 -9.75 8.45 17.41
C THR A 255 -11.21 8.69 17.78
N ALA A 256 -11.57 9.93 18.16
CA ALA A 256 -12.96 10.26 18.50
C ALA A 256 -13.85 10.25 17.25
N ALA A 257 -13.32 10.74 16.11
CA ALA A 257 -14.03 10.69 14.83
C ALA A 257 -14.20 9.24 14.33
N ILE A 258 -13.18 8.39 14.50
CA ILE A 258 -13.24 6.97 14.14
C ILE A 258 -14.30 6.24 15.00
N ASP A 259 -14.30 6.45 16.31
CA ASP A 259 -15.28 5.82 17.22
C ASP A 259 -16.71 6.29 16.91
N ALA A 260 -16.88 7.56 16.55
CA ALA A 260 -18.16 8.10 16.11
C ALA A 260 -18.63 7.46 14.79
N ALA A 261 -17.75 7.33 13.80
CA ALA A 261 -18.06 6.70 12.52
C ALA A 261 -18.40 5.20 12.68
N ILE A 262 -17.70 4.47 13.54
CA ILE A 262 -18.02 3.07 13.88
C ILE A 262 -19.42 2.98 14.50
N SER A 263 -19.73 3.86 15.45
CA SER A 263 -21.03 3.90 16.13
C SER A 263 -22.17 4.20 15.14
N GLN A 264 -21.93 5.11 14.20
CA GLN A 264 -22.89 5.46 13.15
C GLN A 264 -23.16 4.30 12.19
N VAL A 265 -22.13 3.56 11.77
CA VAL A 265 -22.30 2.35 10.95
C VAL A 265 -23.09 1.27 11.72
N ALA A 266 -22.83 1.10 13.01
CA ALA A 266 -23.56 0.15 13.84
C ALA A 266 -25.05 0.51 13.97
N GLU A 267 -25.36 1.79 14.22
CA GLU A 267 -26.73 2.28 14.31
C GLU A 267 -27.51 2.09 13.00
N LEU A 268 -26.90 2.43 11.86
CA LEU A 268 -27.54 2.28 10.54
C LEU A 268 -27.81 0.82 10.18
N ASN A 269 -26.93 -0.11 10.56
CA ASN A 269 -27.19 -1.54 10.36
C ASN A 269 -28.34 -2.05 11.24
N GLY A 270 -28.50 -1.50 12.46
CA GLY A 270 -29.59 -1.86 13.36
C GLY A 270 -30.98 -1.42 12.88
N GLN A 271 -31.06 -0.39 12.03
CA GLN A 271 -32.31 0.12 11.45
C GLN A 271 -32.81 -0.70 10.24
N GLY A 272 -31.98 -1.61 9.71
CA GLY A 272 -32.30 -2.41 8.52
C GLY A 272 -32.77 -3.84 8.80
N SER A 273 -32.91 -4.23 10.07
CA SER A 273 -33.45 -5.54 10.51
C SER A 273 -34.90 -5.43 10.94
#